data_AF-A0A6N8ETR6-F1
#
_entry.id   AF-A0A6N8ETR6-F1
#
_cell.length_a   1.000
_cell.length_b   1.000
_cell.length_c   1.000
_cell.angle_alpha   90.00
_cell.angle_beta   90.00
_cell.angle_gamma   90.00
#
_symmetry.space_group_name_H-M   'P 1'
#
loop_
_entity.id
_entity.type
_entity.pdbx_description
1 polymer ?
#
loop_
_entity_poly.entity_id
_entity_poly.type
_entity_poly.pdbx_seq_one_letter_code
_entity_poly.pdbx_strand_id
1 'polypeptide(L)'
;MRRYAAASLIVLILYLVGLVSTISVFAIIRQGRMDSFSAWISLGALILAETVMWQYVTYWINHNERVKRNIPGFLALGTIAAAYLIAVFFYSFIAGIDGRFLSGLVLLHILTLTIAVLLGGAVLLFLNYTLKSDETTQSQLIHLYEIESGLKSLLMKIEAYGEAGTGDIKSFLTKLIEQVRFSDPVVPDTLAYLDQDLLFRIDMLREELQQGEKEQRLAPESVLLRLQELKHLLDDRNARLLLSK
;
A
#
# COMPACT_ATOMS: atom_id res chain seq x y z
N MET A 1 -12.20 16.32 1.84
CA MET A 1 -13.16 15.67 0.91
C MET A 1 -13.71 16.60 -0.18
N ARG A 2 -14.28 17.77 0.14
CA ARG A 2 -14.93 18.67 -0.85
C ARG A 2 -14.02 19.17 -2.01
N ARG A 3 -12.71 19.34 -1.76
CA ARG A 3 -11.72 19.75 -2.78
C ARG A 3 -11.41 18.66 -3.82
N TYR A 4 -11.37 17.40 -3.41
CA TYR A 4 -11.13 16.28 -4.33
C TYR A 4 -12.34 16.01 -5.24
N ALA A 5 -13.56 16.19 -4.72
CA ALA A 5 -14.78 16.06 -5.52
C ALA A 5 -14.86 17.10 -6.66
N ALA A 6 -14.49 18.36 -6.38
CA ALA A 6 -14.47 19.41 -7.38
C ALA A 6 -13.40 19.18 -8.47
N ALA A 7 -12.20 18.75 -8.08
CA ALA A 7 -11.13 18.43 -9.03
C ALA A 7 -11.50 17.25 -9.94
N SER A 8 -12.07 16.18 -9.38
CA SER A 8 -12.52 15.02 -10.15
C SER A 8 -13.68 15.35 -11.10
N LEU A 9 -14.57 16.27 -10.73
CA LEU A 9 -15.62 16.78 -11.62
C LEU A 9 -15.03 17.56 -12.80
N ILE A 10 -14.05 18.45 -12.56
CA ILE A 10 -13.39 19.21 -13.62
C ILE A 10 -12.71 18.27 -14.61
N VAL A 11 -11.99 17.25 -14.11
CA VAL A 11 -11.29 16.26 -14.94
C VAL A 11 -12.26 15.41 -15.75
N LEU A 12 -13.42 15.05 -15.17
CA LEU A 12 -14.49 14.38 -15.91
C LEU A 12 -15.05 15.26 -17.03
N ILE A 13 -15.29 16.55 -16.77
CA ILE A 13 -15.78 17.49 -17.80
C ILE A 13 -14.74 17.61 -18.92
N LEU A 14 -13.46 17.79 -18.58
CA LEU A 14 -12.37 17.86 -19.56
C LEU A 14 -12.28 16.58 -20.41
N TYR A 15 -12.45 15.42 -19.79
CA TYR A 15 -12.50 14.14 -20.50
C TYR A 15 -13.70 14.05 -21.45
N LEU A 16 -14.90 14.47 -21.02
CA LEU A 16 -16.08 14.44 -21.89
C LEU A 16 -15.93 15.40 -23.08
N VAL A 17 -15.38 16.60 -22.85
CA VAL A 17 -15.07 17.55 -23.92
C VAL A 17 -14.03 16.98 -24.87
N GLY A 18 -12.96 16.37 -24.32
CA GLY A 18 -11.94 15.67 -25.09
C GLY A 18 -12.53 14.57 -25.96
N LEU A 19 -13.34 13.68 -25.38
CA LEU A 19 -13.97 12.56 -26.07
C LEU A 19 -14.86 13.03 -27.23
N VAL A 20 -15.70 14.04 -27.01
CA VAL A 20 -16.55 14.63 -28.05
C VAL A 20 -15.71 15.26 -29.16
N SER A 21 -14.64 15.98 -28.79
CA SER A 21 -13.70 16.57 -29.73
C SER A 21 -13.01 15.49 -30.57
N THR A 22 -12.51 14.44 -29.92
CA THR A 22 -11.87 13.27 -30.52
C THR A 22 -12.78 12.62 -31.57
N ILE A 23 -14.02 12.30 -31.20
CA ILE A 23 -15.00 11.68 -32.10
C ILE A 23 -15.29 12.61 -33.30
N SER A 24 -15.50 13.90 -33.03
CA SER A 24 -15.82 14.89 -34.06
C SER A 24 -14.68 15.06 -35.07
N VAL A 25 -13.44 15.24 -34.58
CA VAL A 25 -12.24 15.38 -35.41
C VAL A 25 -12.00 14.09 -36.22
N PHE A 26 -12.13 12.92 -35.59
CA PHE A 26 -11.98 11.64 -36.28
C PHE A 26 -13.01 11.47 -37.40
N ALA A 27 -14.28 11.82 -37.14
CA ALA A 27 -15.35 11.74 -38.13
C ALA A 27 -15.10 12.67 -39.33
N ILE A 28 -14.61 13.91 -39.10
CA ILE A 28 -14.25 14.86 -40.15
C ILE A 28 -13.09 14.34 -41.01
N ILE A 29 -12.02 13.84 -40.38
CA ILE A 29 -10.84 13.32 -41.09
C ILE A 29 -11.17 12.07 -41.92
N ARG A 30 -12.10 11.23 -41.42
CA ARG A 30 -12.48 9.97 -42.05
C ARG A 30 -13.73 10.07 -42.95
N GLN A 31 -14.17 11.28 -43.28
CA GLN A 31 -15.39 11.50 -44.06
C GLN A 31 -15.38 10.65 -45.35
N GLY A 32 -16.39 9.79 -45.51
CA GLY A 32 -16.52 8.87 -46.66
C GLY A 32 -15.74 7.53 -46.56
N ARG A 33 -15.08 7.23 -45.43
CA ARG A 33 -14.34 5.96 -45.20
C ARG A 33 -14.72 5.24 -43.90
N MET A 34 -15.81 5.67 -43.24
CA MET A 34 -16.30 5.09 -41.98
C MET A 34 -16.91 3.70 -42.13
N ASP A 35 -17.20 3.26 -43.35
CA ASP A 35 -17.77 1.93 -43.62
C ASP A 35 -16.74 0.80 -43.42
N SER A 36 -15.46 1.14 -43.25
CA SER A 36 -14.40 0.16 -43.04
C SER A 36 -14.29 -0.28 -41.57
N PHE A 37 -14.20 -1.60 -41.34
CA PHE A 37 -14.01 -2.18 -40.00
C PHE A 37 -12.77 -1.61 -39.27
N SER A 38 -11.70 -1.33 -40.02
CA SER A 38 -10.47 -0.73 -39.47
C SER A 38 -10.65 0.70 -38.93
N ALA A 39 -11.62 1.46 -39.44
CA ALA A 39 -11.92 2.79 -38.94
C ALA A 39 -12.55 2.71 -37.54
N TRP A 40 -13.45 1.76 -37.33
CA TRP A 40 -14.06 1.49 -36.02
C TRP A 40 -13.03 1.00 -34.99
N ILE A 41 -12.11 0.12 -35.39
CA ILE A 41 -11.00 -0.30 -34.51
C ILE A 41 -10.13 0.89 -34.12
N SER A 42 -9.79 1.76 -35.08
CA SER A 42 -8.97 2.94 -34.79
C SER A 42 -9.67 3.91 -33.84
N LEU A 43 -10.96 4.17 -34.06
CA LEU A 43 -11.76 5.00 -33.16
C LEU A 43 -11.84 4.38 -31.76
N GLY A 44 -12.12 3.08 -31.66
CA GLY A 44 -12.19 2.36 -30.39
C GLY A 44 -10.85 2.37 -29.64
N ALA A 45 -9.73 2.16 -30.34
CA ALA A 45 -8.40 2.24 -29.75
C ALA A 45 -8.10 3.65 -29.22
N LEU A 46 -8.50 4.68 -29.95
CA LEU A 46 -8.25 6.08 -29.58
C LEU A 46 -9.09 6.50 -28.37
N ILE A 47 -10.36 6.10 -28.32
CA ILE A 47 -11.22 6.26 -27.14
C ILE A 47 -10.63 5.51 -25.95
N LEU A 48 -10.16 4.28 -26.14
CA LEU A 48 -9.56 3.48 -25.08
C LEU A 48 -8.30 4.15 -24.53
N ALA A 49 -7.42 4.63 -25.40
CA ALA A 49 -6.20 5.33 -25.00
C ALA A 49 -6.51 6.63 -24.22
N GLU A 50 -7.50 7.41 -24.69
CA GLU A 50 -7.97 8.60 -23.99
C GLU A 50 -8.56 8.25 -22.61
N THR A 51 -9.35 7.17 -22.54
CA THR A 51 -9.93 6.66 -21.29
C THR A 51 -8.85 6.23 -20.30
N VAL A 52 -7.81 5.51 -20.76
CA VAL A 52 -6.68 5.08 -19.91
C VAL A 52 -5.96 6.30 -19.34
N MET A 53 -5.72 7.32 -20.16
CA MET A 53 -5.08 8.56 -19.71
C MET A 53 -5.96 9.30 -18.68
N TRP A 54 -7.27 9.40 -18.92
CA TRP A 54 -8.21 9.98 -17.96
C TRP A 54 -8.24 9.21 -16.64
N GLN A 55 -8.27 7.88 -16.68
CA GLN A 55 -8.22 7.05 -15.48
C GLN A 55 -6.92 7.27 -14.69
N TYR A 56 -5.78 7.36 -15.38
CA TYR A 56 -4.49 7.66 -14.76
C TYR A 56 -4.50 9.01 -14.04
N VAL A 57 -4.98 10.08 -14.70
CA VAL A 57 -5.07 11.42 -14.09
C VAL A 57 -6.04 11.42 -12.90
N THR A 58 -7.19 10.78 -13.04
CA THR A 58 -8.20 10.68 -11.97
C THR A 58 -7.65 9.91 -10.77
N TYR A 59 -6.92 8.81 -11.01
CA TYR A 59 -6.24 8.05 -9.97
C TYR A 59 -5.23 8.93 -9.23
N TRP A 60 -4.43 9.70 -9.96
CA TRP A 60 -3.41 10.59 -9.39
C TRP A 60 -4.01 11.62 -8.43
N ILE A 61 -5.14 12.22 -8.82
CA ILE A 61 -5.84 13.24 -8.01
C ILE A 61 -6.45 12.63 -6.76
N ASN A 62 -7.07 11.45 -6.89
CA ASN A 62 -7.75 10.80 -5.77
C ASN A 62 -6.78 10.12 -4.79
N HIS A 63 -5.58 9.73 -5.23
CA HIS A 63 -4.60 8.99 -4.43
C HIS A 63 -3.25 9.71 -4.32
N ASN A 64 -3.28 11.05 -4.17
CA ASN A 64 -2.08 11.89 -4.16
C ASN A 64 -1.00 11.44 -3.16
N GLU A 65 -1.39 11.00 -1.96
CA GLU A 65 -0.43 10.54 -0.95
C GLU A 65 0.29 9.25 -1.38
N ARG A 66 -0.46 8.29 -1.93
CA ARG A 66 0.08 7.02 -2.45
C ARG A 66 1.03 7.26 -3.63
N VAL A 67 0.68 8.23 -4.46
CA VAL A 67 1.48 8.62 -5.62
C VAL A 67 2.78 9.31 -5.22
N LYS A 68 2.73 10.23 -4.24
CA LYS A 68 3.91 10.88 -3.68
C LYS A 68 4.89 9.91 -3.05
N ARG A 69 4.40 8.82 -2.45
CA ARG A 69 5.25 7.77 -1.85
C ARG A 69 6.07 7.02 -2.91
N ASN A 70 5.56 6.89 -4.14
CA ASN A 70 6.18 6.10 -5.21
C ASN A 70 6.19 6.82 -6.57
N ILE A 71 6.70 8.06 -6.58
CA ILE A 71 6.74 8.93 -7.78
C ILE A 71 7.31 8.22 -9.01
N PRO A 72 8.44 7.48 -8.96
CA PRO A 72 9.02 6.87 -10.16
C PRO A 72 8.10 5.85 -10.83
N GLY A 73 7.42 5.00 -10.05
CA GLY A 73 6.54 3.97 -10.61
C GLY A 73 5.27 4.56 -11.22
N PHE A 74 4.68 5.58 -10.59
CA PHE A 74 3.53 6.28 -11.18
C PHE A 74 3.92 7.11 -12.42
N LEU A 75 5.11 7.72 -12.44
CA LEU A 75 5.63 8.38 -13.65
C LEU A 75 5.84 7.39 -14.81
N ALA A 76 6.32 6.17 -14.52
CA ALA A 76 6.45 5.12 -15.53
C ALA A 76 5.08 4.75 -16.13
N LEU A 77 4.05 4.57 -15.30
CA LEU A 77 2.67 4.33 -15.77
C LEU A 77 2.15 5.48 -16.65
N GLY A 78 2.37 6.73 -16.23
CA GLY A 78 1.98 7.90 -17.02
C GLY A 78 2.70 7.96 -18.36
N THR A 79 3.99 7.62 -18.38
CA THR A 79 4.79 7.57 -19.60
C THR A 79 4.27 6.51 -20.56
N ILE A 80 3.94 5.31 -20.06
CA ILE A 80 3.37 4.23 -20.87
C ILE A 80 2.01 4.64 -21.43
N ALA A 81 1.13 5.22 -20.61
CA ALA A 81 -0.19 5.68 -21.03
C ALA A 81 -0.10 6.80 -22.10
N ALA A 82 0.79 7.78 -21.89
CA ALA A 82 1.01 8.86 -22.85
C ALA A 82 1.62 8.36 -24.16
N ALA A 83 2.62 7.46 -24.09
CA ALA A 83 3.23 6.86 -25.28
C ALA A 83 2.20 6.04 -26.09
N TYR A 84 1.35 5.27 -25.39
CA TYR A 84 0.26 4.53 -26.03
C TYR A 84 -0.73 5.46 -26.73
N LEU A 85 -1.17 6.53 -26.07
CA LEU A 85 -2.06 7.53 -26.66
C LEU A 85 -1.45 8.18 -27.90
N ILE A 86 -0.18 8.62 -27.83
CA ILE A 86 0.52 9.23 -28.96
C ILE A 86 0.62 8.25 -30.14
N ALA A 87 0.99 6.99 -29.89
CA ALA A 87 1.12 5.98 -30.92
C ALA A 87 -0.22 5.70 -31.63
N VAL A 88 -1.28 5.47 -30.84
CA VAL A 88 -2.63 5.22 -31.36
C VAL A 88 -3.15 6.42 -32.16
N PHE A 89 -2.92 7.64 -31.65
CA PHE A 89 -3.28 8.87 -32.35
C PHE A 89 -2.57 8.97 -33.71
N PHE A 90 -1.26 8.74 -33.73
CA PHE A 90 -0.44 8.82 -34.93
C PHE A 90 -0.89 7.82 -36.01
N TYR A 91 -1.08 6.55 -35.65
CA TYR A 91 -1.53 5.53 -36.62
C TYR A 91 -2.94 5.81 -37.14
N SER A 92 -3.84 6.25 -36.26
CA SER A 92 -5.23 6.54 -36.61
C SER A 92 -5.35 7.73 -37.57
N PHE A 93 -4.50 8.74 -37.39
CA PHE A 93 -4.43 9.94 -38.22
C PHE A 93 -3.78 9.65 -39.59
N ILE A 94 -2.61 8.98 -39.62
CA ILE A 94 -1.91 8.62 -40.86
C ILE A 94 -2.79 7.75 -41.76
N ALA A 95 -3.44 6.74 -41.19
CA ALA A 95 -4.33 5.87 -41.95
C ALA A 95 -5.61 6.60 -42.44
N GLY A 96 -5.93 7.77 -41.89
CA GLY A 96 -6.99 8.64 -42.40
C GLY A 96 -6.60 9.32 -43.70
N ILE A 97 -5.33 9.68 -43.84
CA ILE A 97 -4.77 10.38 -45.02
C ILE A 97 -4.51 9.39 -46.16
N ASP A 98 -3.71 8.34 -45.90
CA ASP A 98 -3.28 7.38 -46.92
C ASP A 98 -3.97 6.02 -46.71
N GLY A 99 -5.08 5.80 -47.42
CA GLY A 99 -5.93 4.61 -47.30
C GLY A 99 -5.26 3.29 -47.71
N ARG A 100 -3.97 3.28 -48.05
CA ARG A 100 -3.22 2.07 -48.43
C ARG A 100 -2.67 1.29 -47.23
N PHE A 101 -2.64 1.89 -46.04
CA PHE A 101 -2.08 1.30 -44.82
C PHE A 101 -3.05 0.43 -43.99
N LEU A 102 -4.26 0.15 -44.49
CA LEU A 102 -5.36 -0.45 -43.72
C LEU A 102 -5.08 -1.88 -43.21
N SER A 103 -4.34 -2.71 -43.97
CA SER A 103 -4.16 -4.13 -43.64
C SER A 103 -3.25 -4.38 -42.43
N GLY A 104 -2.22 -3.56 -42.22
CA GLY A 104 -1.31 -3.67 -41.06
C GLY A 104 -1.76 -2.87 -39.84
N LEU A 105 -2.73 -1.96 -40.01
CA LEU A 105 -3.14 -1.01 -38.98
C LEU A 105 -3.74 -1.68 -37.74
N VAL A 106 -4.60 -2.68 -37.95
CA VAL A 106 -5.23 -3.43 -36.85
C VAL A 106 -4.17 -4.16 -36.03
N LEU A 107 -3.19 -4.77 -36.72
CA LEU A 107 -2.11 -5.49 -36.07
C LEU A 107 -1.21 -4.55 -35.25
N LEU A 108 -0.96 -3.33 -35.74
CA LEU A 108 -0.26 -2.30 -34.97
C LEU A 108 -1.01 -1.91 -33.69
N HIS A 109 -2.33 -1.68 -33.75
CA HIS A 109 -3.14 -1.37 -32.57
C HIS A 109 -3.13 -2.50 -31.54
N ILE A 110 -3.25 -3.75 -32.00
CA ILE A 110 -3.19 -4.91 -31.11
C ILE A 110 -1.80 -5.00 -30.47
N LEU A 111 -0.74 -4.90 -31.26
CA LEU A 111 0.63 -5.01 -30.76
C LEU A 111 0.97 -3.91 -29.75
N THR A 112 0.62 -2.65 -30.04
CA THR A 112 0.88 -1.55 -29.10
C THR A 112 0.07 -1.67 -27.83
N LEU A 113 -1.19 -2.12 -27.93
CA LEU A 113 -2.02 -2.41 -26.76
C LEU A 113 -1.39 -3.52 -25.91
N THR A 114 -0.96 -4.63 -26.53
CA THR A 114 -0.30 -5.74 -25.83
C THR A 114 0.95 -5.26 -25.09
N ILE A 115 1.82 -4.48 -25.75
CA ILE A 115 3.03 -3.93 -25.12
C ILE A 115 2.66 -3.01 -23.95
N ALA A 116 1.69 -2.11 -24.13
CA ALA A 116 1.26 -1.19 -23.08
C ALA A 116 0.68 -1.94 -21.87
N VAL A 117 -0.12 -2.99 -22.10
CA VAL A 117 -0.68 -3.83 -21.04
C VAL A 117 0.40 -4.61 -20.31
N LEU A 118 1.37 -5.21 -21.02
CA LEU A 118 2.46 -5.96 -20.40
C LEU A 118 3.34 -5.05 -19.53
N LEU A 119 3.77 -3.90 -20.07
CA LEU A 119 4.61 -2.95 -19.35
C LEU A 119 3.84 -2.32 -18.19
N GLY A 120 2.61 -1.85 -18.43
CA GLY A 120 1.77 -1.24 -17.40
C GLY A 120 1.41 -2.24 -16.29
N GLY A 121 1.08 -3.48 -16.66
CA GLY A 121 0.82 -4.57 -15.73
C GLY A 121 2.03 -4.91 -14.86
N ALA A 122 3.22 -5.00 -15.46
CA ALA A 122 4.46 -5.24 -14.71
C ALA A 122 4.75 -4.12 -13.70
N VAL A 123 4.58 -2.86 -14.09
CA VAL A 123 4.76 -1.71 -13.18
C VAL A 123 3.71 -1.71 -12.07
N LEU A 124 2.44 -2.04 -12.38
CA LEU A 124 1.39 -2.15 -11.36
C LEU A 124 1.66 -3.27 -10.36
N LEU A 125 2.14 -4.43 -10.81
CA LEU A 125 2.55 -5.53 -9.93
C LEU A 125 3.70 -5.12 -9.02
N PHE A 126 4.71 -4.45 -9.57
CA PHE A 126 5.84 -3.93 -8.80
C PHE A 126 5.38 -2.92 -7.74
N LEU A 127 4.56 -1.94 -8.13
CA LEU A 127 4.00 -0.94 -7.21
C LEU A 127 3.22 -1.59 -6.07
N ASN A 128 2.36 -2.56 -6.37
CA ASN A 128 1.58 -3.25 -5.35
C ASN A 128 2.45 -4.04 -4.38
N TYR A 129 3.52 -4.68 -4.88
CA TYR A 129 4.47 -5.41 -4.04
C TYR A 129 5.21 -4.48 -3.09
N THR A 130 5.80 -3.39 -3.59
CA THR A 130 6.54 -2.42 -2.77
C THR A 130 5.63 -1.74 -1.74
N LEU A 131 4.44 -1.29 -2.17
CA LEU A 131 3.50 -0.60 -1.28
C LEU A 131 3.03 -1.50 -0.14
N LYS A 132 2.78 -2.79 -0.42
CA LYS A 132 2.41 -3.77 0.61
C LYS A 132 3.56 -4.05 1.56
N SER A 133 4.78 -4.20 1.04
CA SER A 133 5.98 -4.41 1.86
C SER A 133 6.24 -3.25 2.83
N ASP A 134 6.11 -2.01 2.36
CA ASP A 134 6.29 -0.82 3.21
C ASP A 134 5.27 -0.77 4.35
N GLU A 135 4.00 -1.08 4.05
CA GLU A 135 2.92 -1.09 5.04
C GLU A 135 3.11 -2.19 6.09
N THR A 136 3.55 -3.39 5.68
CA THR A 136 3.86 -4.47 6.61
C THR A 136 5.03 -4.10 7.53
N THR A 137 6.11 -3.56 6.98
CA THR A 137 7.28 -3.16 7.80
C THR A 137 6.92 -2.04 8.77
N GLN A 138 6.12 -1.05 8.33
CA GLN A 138 5.67 0.02 9.21
C GLN A 138 4.74 -0.48 10.33
N SER A 139 3.81 -1.40 10.03
CA SER A 139 2.93 -2.01 11.04
C SER A 139 3.73 -2.82 12.06
N GLN A 140 4.74 -3.56 11.61
CA GLN A 140 5.59 -4.37 12.49
C GLN A 140 6.46 -3.50 13.43
N LEU A 141 6.98 -2.38 12.91
CA LEU A 141 7.64 -1.37 13.75
C LEU A 141 6.71 -0.78 14.82
N ILE A 142 5.45 -0.54 14.49
CA ILE A 142 4.43 -0.05 15.44
C ILE A 142 4.20 -1.08 16.54
N HIS A 143 4.04 -2.36 16.22
CA HIS A 143 3.81 -3.41 17.22
C HIS A 143 4.98 -3.56 18.20
N LEU A 144 6.23 -3.51 17.74
CA LEU A 144 7.38 -3.59 18.64
C LEU A 144 7.42 -2.39 19.60
N TYR A 145 7.08 -1.19 19.10
CA TYR A 145 6.99 0.01 19.92
C TYR A 145 5.83 -0.09 20.94
N GLU A 146 4.69 -0.65 20.56
CA GLU A 146 3.56 -0.90 21.46
C GLU A 146 3.94 -1.87 22.58
N ILE A 147 4.68 -2.94 22.27
CA ILE A 147 5.21 -3.90 23.26
C ILE A 147 6.16 -3.16 24.22
N GLU A 148 7.13 -2.40 23.71
CA GLU A 148 8.08 -1.64 24.55
C GLU A 148 7.34 -0.64 25.46
N SER A 149 6.40 0.11 24.89
CA SER A 149 5.57 1.09 25.61
C SER A 149 4.71 0.42 26.69
N GLY A 150 4.12 -0.73 26.36
CA GLY A 150 3.30 -1.50 27.28
C GLY A 150 4.10 -2.03 28.47
N LEU A 151 5.32 -2.49 28.25
CA LEU A 151 6.25 -2.90 29.31
C LEU A 151 6.71 -1.71 30.17
N LYS A 152 7.03 -0.55 29.57
CA LYS A 152 7.35 0.67 30.33
C LYS A 152 6.19 1.12 31.23
N SER A 153 4.95 1.02 30.73
CA SER A 153 3.75 1.31 31.51
C SER A 153 3.62 0.38 32.72
N LEU A 154 3.88 -0.93 32.55
CA LEU A 154 3.92 -1.89 33.65
C LEU A 154 4.99 -1.54 34.69
N LEU A 155 6.19 -1.16 34.24
CA LEU A 155 7.28 -0.73 35.12
C LEU A 155 6.86 0.49 35.97
N MET A 156 6.29 1.52 35.34
CA MET A 156 5.81 2.71 36.06
C MET A 156 4.73 2.37 37.10
N LYS A 157 3.80 1.47 36.76
CA LYS A 157 2.79 1.00 37.73
C LYS A 157 3.44 0.31 38.92
N ILE A 158 4.35 -0.64 38.69
CA ILE A 158 5.05 -1.37 39.76
C ILE A 158 5.92 -0.42 40.60
N GLU A 159 6.48 0.63 40.01
CA GLU A 159 7.19 1.68 40.74
C GLU A 159 6.28 2.49 41.67
N ALA A 160 5.08 2.83 41.23
CA ALA A 160 4.10 3.56 42.02
C ALA A 160 3.62 2.79 43.27
N TYR A 161 3.67 1.47 43.25
CA TYR A 161 3.27 0.63 44.38
C TYR A 161 4.21 0.66 45.58
N GLY A 162 5.46 1.11 45.43
CA GLY A 162 6.31 1.50 46.57
C GLY A 162 6.71 0.41 47.59
N GLU A 163 6.34 -0.87 47.42
CA GLU A 163 6.57 -1.90 48.44
C GLU A 163 7.97 -2.57 48.39
N ALA A 164 8.45 -2.94 49.59
CA ALA A 164 9.62 -3.80 49.79
C ALA A 164 9.39 -5.18 49.15
N GLY A 165 10.25 -5.59 48.22
CA GLY A 165 10.13 -6.87 47.49
C GLY A 165 9.84 -6.72 45.98
N THR A 166 9.60 -5.50 45.49
CA THR A 166 9.39 -5.24 44.04
C THR A 166 10.69 -5.06 43.23
N GLY A 167 11.85 -5.07 43.90
CA GLY A 167 13.16 -4.81 43.26
C GLY A 167 13.51 -5.80 42.15
N ASP A 168 13.27 -7.09 42.39
CA ASP A 168 13.55 -8.15 41.41
C ASP A 168 12.63 -8.03 40.18
N ILE A 169 11.37 -7.66 40.40
CA ILE A 169 10.38 -7.43 39.33
C ILE A 169 10.81 -6.25 38.46
N LYS A 170 11.24 -5.13 39.06
CA LYS A 170 11.72 -3.94 38.33
C LYS A 170 12.95 -4.25 37.50
N SER A 171 13.92 -4.96 38.09
CA SER A 171 15.13 -5.41 37.38
C SER A 171 14.78 -6.32 36.21
N PHE A 172 13.84 -7.25 36.40
CA PHE A 172 13.38 -8.16 35.35
C PHE A 172 12.67 -7.42 34.21
N LEU A 173 11.77 -6.50 34.52
CA LEU A 173 11.07 -5.67 33.52
C LEU A 173 12.03 -4.79 32.74
N THR A 174 13.03 -4.21 33.40
CA THR A 174 14.05 -3.38 32.74
C THR A 174 14.83 -4.20 31.71
N LYS A 175 15.25 -5.42 32.07
CA LYS A 175 15.91 -6.34 31.13
C LYS A 175 14.99 -6.73 29.97
N LEU A 176 13.71 -6.95 30.24
CA LEU A 176 12.74 -7.29 29.21
C LEU A 176 12.53 -6.14 28.21
N ILE A 177 12.42 -4.91 28.70
CA ILE A 177 12.32 -3.69 27.88
C ILE A 177 13.57 -3.53 27.01
N GLU A 178 14.74 -3.75 27.58
CA GLU A 178 16.01 -3.69 26.85
C GLU A 178 16.07 -4.77 25.75
N GLN A 179 15.63 -5.98 26.06
CA GLN A 179 15.55 -7.08 25.09
C GLN A 179 14.60 -6.75 23.93
N VAL A 180 13.43 -6.17 24.20
CA VAL A 180 12.49 -5.73 23.16
C VAL A 180 13.10 -4.63 22.29
N ARG A 181 13.78 -3.64 22.90
CA ARG A 181 14.44 -2.53 22.19
C ARG A 181 15.50 -3.01 21.20
N PHE A 182 16.21 -4.09 21.52
CA PHE A 182 17.24 -4.69 20.66
C PHE A 182 16.72 -5.85 19.79
N SER A 183 15.42 -6.15 19.83
CA SER A 183 14.82 -7.17 18.97
C SER A 183 14.63 -6.67 17.54
N ASP A 184 14.64 -7.60 16.57
CA ASP A 184 14.35 -7.25 15.18
C ASP A 184 12.86 -6.85 15.05
N PRO A 185 12.56 -5.66 14.52
CA PRO A 185 11.19 -5.24 14.28
C PRO A 185 10.55 -5.96 13.08
N VAL A 186 11.34 -6.52 12.16
CA VAL A 186 10.80 -7.15 10.94
C VAL A 186 10.43 -8.60 11.24
N VAL A 187 9.12 -8.88 11.23
CA VAL A 187 8.56 -10.20 11.57
C VAL A 187 7.85 -10.77 10.34
N PRO A 188 8.15 -12.01 9.91
CA PRO A 188 7.36 -12.68 8.88
C PRO A 188 5.88 -12.77 9.28
N ASP A 189 4.95 -12.68 8.32
CA ASP A 189 3.51 -12.77 8.58
C ASP A 189 3.12 -14.04 9.37
N THR A 190 3.85 -15.14 9.17
CA THR A 190 3.65 -16.41 9.88
C THR A 190 3.95 -16.34 11.38
N LEU A 191 4.71 -15.35 11.83
CA LEU A 191 5.11 -15.13 13.22
C LEU A 191 4.41 -13.91 13.85
N ALA A 192 3.63 -13.14 13.09
CA ALA A 192 2.96 -11.92 13.58
C ALA A 192 1.99 -12.18 14.75
N TYR A 193 1.46 -13.40 14.88
CA TYR A 193 0.61 -13.79 16.00
C TYR A 193 1.35 -13.74 17.36
N LEU A 194 2.68 -13.89 17.38
CA LEU A 194 3.48 -13.82 18.60
C LEU A 194 3.50 -12.40 19.17
N ASP A 195 3.58 -11.38 18.30
CA ASP A 195 3.54 -9.98 18.73
C ASP A 195 2.16 -9.64 19.29
N GLN A 196 1.08 -10.20 18.72
CA GLN A 196 -0.27 -10.06 19.26
C GLN A 196 -0.42 -10.74 20.63
N ASP A 197 0.15 -11.94 20.81
CA ASP A 197 0.09 -12.64 22.11
C ASP A 197 0.92 -11.91 23.18
N LEU A 198 2.06 -11.32 22.83
CA LEU A 198 2.82 -10.44 23.74
C LEU A 198 1.98 -9.26 24.21
N LEU A 199 1.36 -8.53 23.28
CA LEU A 199 0.51 -7.38 23.60
C LEU A 199 -0.66 -7.78 24.48
N PHE A 200 -1.36 -8.86 24.13
CA PHE A 200 -2.48 -9.38 24.90
C PHE A 200 -2.07 -9.72 26.34
N ARG A 201 -0.95 -10.42 26.53
CA ARG A 201 -0.44 -10.77 27.87
C ARG A 201 0.01 -9.55 28.67
N ILE A 202 0.60 -8.55 28.02
CA ILE A 202 0.97 -7.27 28.65
C ILE A 202 -0.28 -6.55 29.15
N ASP A 203 -1.34 -6.49 28.34
CA ASP A 203 -2.59 -5.82 28.71
C ASP A 203 -3.32 -6.56 29.84
N MET A 204 -3.38 -7.90 29.79
CA MET A 204 -3.89 -8.74 30.88
C MET A 204 -3.15 -8.46 32.20
N LEU A 205 -1.82 -8.45 32.16
CA LEU A 205 -1.02 -8.14 33.36
C LEU A 205 -1.27 -6.70 33.84
N ARG A 206 -1.49 -5.75 32.93
CA ARG A 206 -1.77 -4.36 33.27
C ARG A 206 -3.12 -4.22 33.97
N GLU A 207 -4.14 -4.96 33.52
CA GLU A 207 -5.47 -5.00 34.14
C GLU A 207 -5.41 -5.63 35.53
N GLU A 208 -4.70 -6.75 35.68
CA GLU A 208 -4.50 -7.41 36.97
C GLU A 208 -3.80 -6.50 37.98
N LEU A 209 -2.73 -5.80 37.56
CA LEU A 209 -2.06 -4.81 38.41
C LEU A 209 -2.98 -3.64 38.78
N GLN A 210 -3.95 -3.28 37.94
CA GLN A 210 -4.91 -2.22 38.26
C GLN A 210 -6.01 -2.69 39.21
N GLN A 211 -6.43 -3.95 39.12
CA GLN A 211 -7.37 -4.56 40.06
C GLN A 211 -6.73 -4.78 41.43
N GLY A 212 -5.51 -5.31 41.46
CA GLY A 212 -4.72 -5.47 42.68
C GLY A 212 -4.48 -4.15 43.44
N GLU A 213 -4.52 -3.02 42.72
CA GLU A 213 -4.28 -1.68 43.29
C GLU A 213 -5.49 -1.25 44.10
N LYS A 214 -6.67 -1.45 43.50
CA LYS A 214 -7.97 -1.19 44.14
C LYS A 214 -8.17 -2.10 45.35
N GLU A 215 -7.66 -3.32 45.29
CA GLU A 215 -7.82 -4.32 46.34
C GLU A 215 -6.68 -4.33 47.38
N GLN A 216 -5.65 -3.49 47.21
CA GLN A 216 -4.43 -3.46 48.05
C GLN A 216 -3.81 -4.85 48.26
N ARG A 217 -3.82 -5.66 47.21
CA ARG A 217 -3.28 -7.03 47.19
C ARG A 217 -2.45 -7.23 45.95
N LEU A 218 -1.16 -6.96 46.06
CA LEU A 218 -0.18 -7.43 45.11
C LEU A 218 0.34 -8.79 45.55
N ALA A 219 0.41 -9.72 44.63
CA ALA A 219 1.14 -10.98 44.79
C ALA A 219 2.41 -10.90 43.92
N PRO A 220 3.57 -10.47 44.47
CA PRO A 220 4.79 -10.26 43.69
C PRO A 220 5.23 -11.50 42.91
N GLU A 221 5.03 -12.69 43.48
CA GLU A 221 5.36 -13.96 42.85
C GLU A 221 4.52 -14.26 41.61
N SER A 222 3.22 -13.92 41.61
CA SER A 222 2.36 -14.14 40.43
C SER A 222 2.72 -13.18 39.29
N VAL A 223 3.05 -11.93 39.62
CA VAL A 223 3.54 -10.93 38.66
C VAL A 223 4.86 -11.41 38.04
N LEU A 224 5.79 -11.92 38.85
CA LEU A 224 7.05 -12.44 38.37
C LEU A 224 6.85 -13.64 37.43
N LEU A 225 5.96 -14.57 37.77
CA LEU A 225 5.64 -15.73 36.93
C LEU A 225 5.12 -15.29 35.55
N ARG A 226 4.19 -14.34 35.50
CA ARG A 226 3.66 -13.80 34.24
C ARG A 226 4.71 -13.06 33.42
N LEU A 227 5.63 -12.35 34.07
CA LEU A 227 6.76 -11.74 33.39
C LEU A 227 7.72 -12.79 32.82
N GLN A 228 7.93 -13.92 33.51
CA GLN A 228 8.71 -15.04 32.98
C GLN A 228 8.04 -15.68 31.76
N GLU A 229 6.71 -15.80 31.75
CA GLU A 229 5.97 -16.25 30.56
C GLU A 229 6.16 -15.29 29.38
N LEU A 230 6.05 -13.98 29.62
CA LEU A 230 6.32 -12.95 28.60
C LEU A 230 7.75 -13.05 28.06
N LYS A 231 8.73 -13.29 28.94
CA LYS A 231 10.13 -13.51 28.54
C LYS A 231 10.27 -14.74 27.67
N HIS A 232 9.69 -15.87 28.07
CA HIS A 232 9.78 -17.10 27.30
C HIS A 232 9.18 -16.90 25.90
N LEU A 233 8.06 -16.17 25.80
CA LEU A 233 7.43 -15.89 24.52
C LEU A 233 8.26 -14.95 23.65
N LEU A 234 8.90 -13.94 24.24
CA LEU A 234 9.83 -13.06 23.54
C LEU A 234 11.08 -13.82 23.07
N ASP A 235 11.60 -14.74 23.87
CA ASP A 235 12.72 -15.61 23.51
C ASP A 235 12.34 -16.54 22.34
N ASP A 236 11.15 -17.17 22.37
CA ASP A 236 10.65 -18.02 21.28
C ASP A 236 10.46 -17.21 19.99
N ARG A 237 9.88 -16.01 20.09
CA ARG A 237 9.78 -15.06 18.97
C ARG A 237 11.15 -14.78 18.36
N ASN A 238 12.12 -14.38 19.17
CA ASN A 238 13.46 -14.03 18.68
C ASN A 238 14.21 -15.24 18.10
N ALA A 239 14.06 -16.44 18.69
CA ALA A 239 14.65 -17.66 18.17
C ALA A 239 14.07 -18.03 16.79
N ARG A 240 12.75 -17.94 16.62
CA ARG A 240 12.08 -18.21 15.33
C ARG A 240 12.41 -17.16 14.28
N LEU A 241 12.64 -15.91 14.68
CA LEU A 241 13.11 -14.87 13.77
C LEU A 241 14.51 -15.16 13.24
N LEU A 242 15.41 -15.72 14.06
CA LEU A 242 16.73 -16.14 13.59
C LEU A 242 16.67 -17.30 12.61
N LEU A 243 15.69 -18.21 12.74
CA LEU A 243 15.52 -19.37 11.86
C LEU A 243 14.78 -19.05 10.55
N SER A 244 14.06 -17.93 10.49
CA SER A 244 13.26 -17.54 9.31
C SER A 244 13.98 -16.57 8.37
N LYS A 245 15.21 -16.16 8.71
CA LYS A 245 16.12 -15.39 7.85
C LYS A 245 16.98 -16.30 6.98
#